data_AF-A0A433QYE8-F1
#
_entry.id   AF-A0A433QYE8-F1
#
_cell.length_a   1.000
_cell.length_b   1.000
_cell.length_c   1.000
_cell.angle_alpha   90.00
_cell.angle_beta   90.00
_cell.angle_gamma   90.00
#
_symmetry.space_group_name_H-M   'P 1'
#
loop_
_entity.id
_entity.type
_entity.pdbx_description
1 polymer ?
#
loop_
_entity_poly.entity_id
_entity_poly.type
_entity_poly.pdbx_seq_one_letter_code
_entity_poly.pdbx_strand_id
1 'polypeptide(L)'
;MAQAIARTLKSTTISVDEKIGAATQAWNSKTVFFPHKDEFLLEWLCTSLLKFVGKNAESPLTETPYLHAAYWALFKDILEHYVSSTKRKFNDRNSHTSSSSFPTIRVPVILAFAAVVERFTNSKSGSADTIQLLETAQACFHYLSTELSASYRPTIEHFSTLIFNILEALEYQYGELNAARRNGDVTGFRWHAHSNAKPEKGAISSHTILWKINRSSLCKYFHSNIEIRNRSCFPQIFTIIISKMFLPFLKVHWIFSQPSAPEYITKNAQSVTTFVANILGHSLFHGEIISEYAVVLQAVGVVEGSVSNKGQTYHHKMLFDQLNELIGGGEGENPRYGMPNFPHAFNLQGHATYNG
;
A
#
# COMPACT_ATOMS: atom_id res chain seq x y z
N MET A 1 4.84 -10.05 38.25
CA MET A 1 4.10 -9.10 37.37
C MET A 1 4.44 -9.32 35.89
N ALA A 2 5.71 -9.29 35.48
CA ALA A 2 6.12 -9.55 34.09
C ALA A 2 5.59 -10.88 33.52
N GLN A 3 5.75 -12.00 34.23
CA GLN A 3 5.21 -13.29 33.79
C GLN A 3 3.67 -13.30 33.62
N ALA A 4 2.93 -12.52 34.43
CA ALA A 4 1.48 -12.43 34.31
C ALA A 4 1.08 -11.70 33.03
N ILE A 5 1.72 -10.56 32.73
CA ILE A 5 1.53 -9.83 31.47
C ILE A 5 1.91 -10.70 30.26
N ALA A 6 3.05 -11.39 30.27
CA ALA A 6 3.43 -12.26 29.15
C ALA A 6 2.42 -13.42 28.93
N ARG A 7 1.86 -13.97 30.01
CA ARG A 7 0.76 -14.96 29.92
C ARG A 7 -0.51 -14.34 29.35
N THR A 8 -0.86 -13.12 29.77
CA THR A 8 -2.01 -12.38 29.25
C THR A 8 -1.91 -12.16 27.74
N LEU A 9 -0.76 -11.67 27.28
CA LEU A 9 -0.52 -11.37 25.86
C LEU A 9 -0.52 -12.60 24.96
N LYS A 10 -0.13 -13.77 25.50
CA LYS A 10 -0.13 -15.06 24.78
C LYS A 10 -1.45 -15.82 24.90
N SER A 11 -2.36 -15.41 25.79
CA SER A 11 -3.63 -16.12 26.02
C SER A 11 -4.56 -16.02 24.82
N THR A 12 -5.27 -17.10 24.52
CA THR A 12 -6.33 -17.14 23.50
C THR A 12 -7.70 -16.82 24.08
N THR A 13 -7.86 -16.83 25.41
CA THR A 13 -9.15 -16.68 26.10
C THR A 13 -9.43 -15.25 26.59
N ILE A 14 -8.43 -14.38 26.52
CA ILE A 14 -8.48 -12.98 26.96
C ILE A 14 -8.86 -12.11 25.77
N SER A 15 -9.66 -11.07 26.00
CA SER A 15 -10.12 -10.17 24.93
C SER A 15 -9.01 -9.31 24.34
N VAL A 16 -9.25 -8.77 23.14
CA VAL A 16 -8.35 -7.80 22.46
C VAL A 16 -8.06 -6.59 23.34
N ASP A 17 -9.08 -6.07 24.02
CA ASP A 17 -9.00 -4.85 24.83
C ASP A 17 -8.20 -5.08 26.11
N GLU A 18 -8.38 -6.23 26.77
CA GLU A 18 -7.57 -6.61 27.93
C GLU A 18 -6.10 -6.82 27.54
N LYS A 19 -5.83 -7.42 26.38
CA LYS A 19 -4.48 -7.62 25.86
C LYS A 19 -3.78 -6.29 25.57
N ILE A 20 -4.43 -5.37 24.89
CA ILE A 20 -3.82 -4.06 24.59
C ILE A 20 -3.67 -3.20 25.83
N GLY A 21 -4.59 -3.31 26.80
CA GLY A 21 -4.44 -2.69 28.12
C GLY A 21 -3.19 -3.18 28.85
N ALA A 22 -3.00 -4.51 28.90
CA ALA A 22 -1.80 -5.10 29.52
C ALA A 22 -0.51 -4.72 28.78
N ALA A 23 -0.50 -4.69 27.45
CA ALA A 23 0.65 -4.29 26.65
C ALA A 23 1.01 -2.80 26.87
N THR A 24 0.00 -1.93 26.88
CA THR A 24 0.16 -0.50 27.15
C THR A 24 0.67 -0.23 28.56
N GLN A 25 0.13 -0.94 29.56
CA GLN A 25 0.63 -0.87 30.93
C GLN A 25 2.08 -1.34 31.02
N ALA A 26 2.42 -2.44 30.34
CA ALA A 26 3.78 -2.94 30.29
C ALA A 26 4.70 -1.87 29.69
N TRP A 27 4.35 -1.31 28.53
CA TRP A 27 5.11 -0.28 27.82
C TRP A 27 5.40 0.94 28.71
N ASN A 28 4.36 1.51 29.32
CA ASN A 28 4.48 2.74 30.11
C ASN A 28 5.11 2.55 31.50
N SER A 29 5.16 1.31 32.00
CA SER A 29 5.73 1.04 33.32
C SER A 29 7.25 0.91 33.29
N LYS A 30 7.92 1.66 34.18
CA LYS A 30 9.35 1.52 34.50
C LYS A 30 9.63 0.40 35.50
N THR A 31 8.61 -0.09 36.21
CA THR A 31 8.74 -1.09 37.29
C THR A 31 8.58 -2.51 36.78
N VAL A 32 7.98 -2.68 35.59
CA VAL A 32 7.79 -3.99 34.97
C VAL A 32 9.05 -4.36 34.20
N PHE A 33 9.89 -5.21 34.79
CA PHE A 33 11.10 -5.72 34.16
C PHE A 33 10.83 -6.94 33.29
N PHE A 34 11.11 -6.78 32.00
CA PHE A 34 11.20 -7.87 31.01
C PHE A 34 12.56 -7.82 30.33
N PRO A 35 13.26 -8.96 30.18
CA PRO A 35 14.37 -9.04 29.24
C PRO A 35 13.87 -8.64 27.85
N HIS A 36 14.57 -7.74 27.17
CA HIS A 36 14.23 -7.29 25.82
C HIS A 36 12.78 -6.81 25.65
N LYS A 37 12.25 -6.11 26.67
CA LYS A 37 10.86 -5.61 26.73
C LYS A 37 10.37 -5.01 25.41
N ASP A 38 11.15 -4.11 24.84
CA ASP A 38 10.77 -3.36 23.63
C ASP A 38 10.67 -4.27 22.41
N GLU A 39 11.63 -5.19 22.24
CA GLU A 39 11.66 -6.15 21.14
C GLU A 39 10.50 -7.15 21.26
N PHE A 40 10.26 -7.66 22.48
CA PHE A 40 9.15 -8.57 22.76
C PHE A 40 7.79 -7.93 22.47
N LEU A 41 7.57 -6.69 22.93
CA LEU A 41 6.31 -5.99 22.70
C LEU A 41 6.12 -5.64 21.22
N LEU A 42 7.19 -5.23 20.53
CA LEU A 42 7.14 -4.97 19.09
C LEU A 42 6.76 -6.24 18.31
N GLU A 43 7.42 -7.38 18.57
CA GLU A 43 7.13 -8.64 17.90
C GLU A 43 5.70 -9.13 18.18
N TRP A 44 5.28 -9.07 19.46
CA TRP A 44 3.92 -9.41 19.85
C TRP A 44 2.88 -8.52 19.14
N LEU A 45 3.16 -7.22 19.00
CA LEU A 45 2.23 -6.28 18.39
C LEU A 45 2.14 -6.49 16.88
N CYS A 46 3.27 -6.67 16.19
CA CYS A 46 3.29 -7.00 14.76
C CYS A 46 2.55 -8.30 14.45
N THR A 47 2.75 -9.34 15.26
CA THR A 47 2.03 -10.62 15.09
C THR A 47 0.54 -10.48 15.42
N SER A 48 0.17 -9.67 16.41
CA SER A 48 -1.22 -9.42 16.77
C SER A 48 -1.98 -8.64 15.69
N LEU A 49 -1.35 -7.63 15.08
CA LEU A 49 -1.94 -6.89 13.96
C LEU A 49 -2.22 -7.78 12.74
N LEU A 50 -1.49 -8.88 12.55
CA LEU A 50 -1.75 -9.83 11.47
C LEU A 50 -2.82 -10.88 11.79
N LYS A 51 -3.29 -10.96 13.04
CA LYS A 51 -4.33 -11.93 13.39
C LYS A 51 -5.59 -11.62 12.58
N PHE A 52 -6.06 -12.63 11.85
CA PHE A 52 -7.27 -12.61 11.03
C PHE A 52 -7.24 -11.71 9.79
N VAL A 53 -6.07 -11.16 9.42
CA VAL A 53 -5.88 -10.54 8.11
C VAL A 53 -6.12 -11.58 7.00
N GLY A 54 -6.97 -11.25 6.01
CA GLY A 54 -7.28 -12.13 4.88
C GLY A 54 -8.16 -13.35 5.20
N LYS A 55 -8.73 -13.42 6.42
CA LYS A 55 -9.72 -14.45 6.78
C LYS A 55 -11.11 -13.81 6.70
N ASN A 56 -12.03 -14.45 6.00
CA ASN A 56 -13.44 -14.05 6.04
C ASN A 56 -13.89 -14.15 7.49
N ALA A 57 -14.19 -13.00 8.11
CA ALA A 57 -14.71 -12.92 9.46
C ALA A 57 -16.16 -13.41 9.48
N GLU A 58 -16.37 -14.71 9.21
CA GLU A 58 -17.69 -15.35 9.23
C GLU A 58 -18.20 -15.53 10.66
N SER A 59 -17.33 -15.42 11.66
CA SER A 59 -17.70 -15.47 13.07
C SER A 59 -17.70 -14.08 13.71
N PRO A 60 -18.81 -13.62 14.31
CA PRO A 60 -18.90 -12.36 15.05
C PRO A 60 -18.04 -12.34 16.33
N LEU A 61 -17.42 -13.47 16.70
CA LEU A 61 -16.48 -13.60 17.81
C LEU A 61 -15.01 -13.43 17.35
N THR A 62 -14.79 -13.18 16.06
CA THR A 62 -13.44 -13.00 15.51
C THR A 62 -12.95 -11.60 15.82
N GLU A 63 -12.25 -11.49 16.93
CA GLU A 63 -11.51 -10.31 17.33
C GLU A 63 -10.47 -9.91 16.26
N THR A 64 -10.58 -8.70 15.66
CA THR A 64 -9.72 -8.21 14.57
C THR A 64 -8.80 -7.06 15.03
N PRO A 65 -7.61 -7.32 15.62
CA PRO A 65 -6.78 -6.28 16.25
C PRO A 65 -6.39 -5.13 15.34
N TYR A 66 -6.21 -5.38 14.03
CA TYR A 66 -5.88 -4.33 13.05
C TYR A 66 -7.00 -3.31 12.84
N LEU A 67 -8.22 -3.56 13.34
CA LEU A 67 -9.32 -2.59 13.32
C LEU A 67 -9.45 -1.80 14.63
N HIS A 68 -8.64 -2.10 15.66
CA HIS A 68 -8.66 -1.38 16.94
C HIS A 68 -7.60 -0.27 16.94
N ALA A 69 -8.03 0.99 17.10
CA ALA A 69 -7.14 2.14 17.13
C ALA A 69 -6.05 2.06 18.23
N ALA A 70 -6.36 1.43 19.36
CA ALA A 70 -5.41 1.26 20.46
C ALA A 70 -4.16 0.45 20.08
N TYR A 71 -4.29 -0.54 19.20
CA TYR A 71 -3.14 -1.32 18.70
C TYR A 71 -2.21 -0.45 17.87
N TRP A 72 -2.77 0.38 17.00
CA TRP A 72 -2.00 1.31 16.15
C TRP A 72 -1.37 2.44 16.95
N ALA A 73 -2.04 2.94 17.99
CA ALA A 73 -1.49 3.94 18.89
C ALA A 73 -0.25 3.39 19.62
N LEU A 74 -0.35 2.21 20.24
CA LEU A 74 0.80 1.56 20.87
C LEU A 74 1.91 1.26 19.85
N PHE A 75 1.54 0.86 18.63
CA PHE A 75 2.54 0.57 17.60
C PHE A 75 3.32 1.82 17.23
N LYS A 76 2.62 2.94 17.04
CA LYS A 76 3.23 4.24 16.80
C LYS A 76 4.19 4.63 17.92
N ASP A 77 3.77 4.51 19.18
CA ASP A 77 4.61 4.86 20.35
C ASP A 77 5.92 4.04 20.37
N ILE A 78 5.84 2.74 20.09
CA ILE A 78 7.01 1.86 20.02
C ILE A 78 7.93 2.26 18.85
N LEU A 79 7.38 2.51 17.67
CA LEU A 79 8.18 2.93 16.50
C LEU A 79 8.86 4.29 16.74
N GLU A 80 8.15 5.26 17.31
CA GLU A 80 8.69 6.57 17.68
C GLU A 80 9.83 6.46 18.69
N HIS A 81 9.74 5.54 19.65
CA HIS A 81 10.81 5.25 20.59
C HIS A 81 12.09 4.78 19.89
N TYR A 82 11.98 3.85 18.93
CA TYR A 82 13.13 3.38 18.15
C TYR A 82 13.74 4.49 17.28
N VAL A 83 12.90 5.30 16.63
CA VAL A 83 13.36 6.43 15.81
C VAL A 83 14.07 7.48 16.65
N SER A 84 13.50 7.84 17.80
CA SER A 84 14.07 8.82 18.73
C SER A 84 15.38 8.34 19.33
N SER A 85 15.46 7.06 19.70
CA SER A 85 16.68 6.43 20.21
C SER A 85 17.80 6.43 19.17
N THR A 86 17.46 6.25 17.89
CA THR A 86 18.42 6.30 16.77
C THR A 86 18.97 7.72 16.57
N LYS A 87 18.09 8.74 16.60
CA LYS A 87 18.49 10.15 16.44
C LYS A 87 19.41 10.63 17.57
N ARG A 88 19.14 10.24 18.82
CA ARG A 88 19.98 10.61 19.97
C ARG A 88 21.42 10.08 19.83
N LYS A 89 21.58 8.83 19.40
CA LYS A 89 22.91 8.23 19.19
C LYS A 89 23.73 8.90 18.09
N PHE A 90 23.07 9.34 17.02
CA PHE A 90 23.79 10.02 15.94
C PHE A 90 24.38 11.37 16.39
N ASN A 91 23.72 12.03 17.35
CA ASN A 91 24.23 13.26 17.97
C ASN A 91 25.30 12.98 19.03
N ASP A 92 25.19 11.90 19.80
CA ASP A 92 26.17 11.48 20.80
C ASP A 92 27.29 10.60 20.19
N ARG A 93 28.07 11.18 19.26
CA ARG A 93 29.23 10.53 18.59
C ARG A 93 30.35 10.08 19.54
N ASN A 94 30.28 10.40 20.84
CA ASN A 94 31.30 10.05 21.84
C ASN A 94 30.87 8.96 22.84
N SER A 95 29.66 8.38 22.73
CA SER A 95 29.23 7.31 23.65
C SER A 95 29.58 5.92 23.10
N HIS A 96 30.70 5.36 23.57
CA HIS A 96 31.15 3.99 23.25
C HIS A 96 30.35 2.89 23.98
N THR A 97 29.21 3.20 24.58
CA THR A 97 28.44 2.26 25.39
C THR A 97 26.95 2.43 25.12
N SER A 98 26.39 1.49 24.35
CA SER A 98 25.00 0.97 24.38
C SER A 98 24.55 0.57 22.97
N SER A 99 24.86 -0.67 22.59
CA SER A 99 24.33 -1.33 21.40
C SER A 99 22.81 -1.61 21.54
N SER A 100 21.95 -0.60 21.50
CA SER A 100 20.57 -0.86 21.07
C SER A 100 20.63 -1.18 19.57
N SER A 101 20.51 -2.46 19.26
CA SER A 101 20.30 -2.99 17.92
C SER A 101 19.08 -2.33 17.31
N PHE A 102 19.15 -2.06 16.01
CA PHE A 102 17.95 -1.77 15.23
C PHE A 102 16.94 -2.91 15.43
N PRO A 103 15.63 -2.60 15.61
CA PRO A 103 14.64 -3.66 15.73
C PRO A 103 14.64 -4.49 14.44
N THR A 104 14.50 -5.79 14.54
CA THR A 104 14.34 -6.65 13.35
C THR A 104 12.87 -7.02 13.21
N ILE A 105 12.19 -6.44 12.21
CA ILE A 105 10.77 -6.72 11.96
C ILE A 105 10.66 -7.73 10.83
N ARG A 106 10.45 -9.01 11.19
CA ARG A 106 10.38 -10.13 10.23
C ARG A 106 8.96 -10.41 9.72
N VAL A 107 7.97 -9.94 10.47
CA VAL A 107 6.55 -10.22 10.23
C VAL A 107 6.04 -9.26 9.15
N PRO A 108 5.25 -9.72 8.15
CA PRO A 108 4.79 -8.86 7.04
C PRO A 108 3.63 -7.95 7.46
N VAL A 109 3.88 -7.08 8.45
CA VAL A 109 2.88 -6.19 9.03
C VAL A 109 2.22 -5.27 7.99
N ILE A 110 2.85 -5.05 6.84
CA ILE A 110 2.28 -4.36 5.65
C ILE A 110 0.90 -4.91 5.26
N LEU A 111 0.64 -6.20 5.48
CA LEU A 111 -0.65 -6.82 5.21
C LEU A 111 -1.76 -6.31 6.15
N ALA A 112 -1.44 -5.93 7.39
CA ALA A 112 -2.40 -5.27 8.28
C ALA A 112 -2.79 -3.87 7.75
N PHE A 113 -1.84 -3.13 7.16
CA PHE A 113 -2.16 -1.85 6.52
C PHE A 113 -3.06 -2.06 5.30
N ALA A 114 -2.77 -3.09 4.49
CA ALA A 114 -3.61 -3.44 3.34
C ALA A 114 -5.06 -3.76 3.79
N ALA A 115 -5.22 -4.49 4.89
CA ALA A 115 -6.52 -4.81 5.47
C ALA A 115 -7.26 -3.58 6.04
N VAL A 116 -6.54 -2.61 6.63
CA VAL A 116 -7.14 -1.33 7.05
C VAL A 116 -7.64 -0.53 5.85
N VAL A 117 -6.85 -0.47 4.76
CA VAL A 117 -7.26 0.20 3.52
C VAL A 117 -8.48 -0.49 2.89
N GLU A 118 -8.50 -1.81 2.83
CA GLU A 118 -9.64 -2.59 2.34
C GLU A 118 -10.90 -2.40 3.20
N ARG A 119 -10.75 -2.30 4.52
CA ARG A 119 -11.91 -2.00 5.38
C ARG A 119 -12.48 -0.62 5.08
N PHE A 120 -11.62 0.34 4.76
CA PHE A 120 -12.01 1.69 4.40
C PHE A 120 -12.80 1.72 3.07
N THR A 121 -12.51 0.84 2.11
CA THR A 121 -13.28 0.74 0.85
C THR A 121 -14.65 0.09 1.04
N ASN A 122 -14.73 -0.90 1.92
CA ASN A 122 -15.95 -1.69 2.12
C ASN A 122 -16.95 -1.07 3.10
N SER A 123 -16.53 -0.13 3.95
CA SER A 123 -17.42 0.55 4.90
C SER A 123 -18.17 1.69 4.20
N LYS A 124 -19.50 1.57 4.07
CA LYS A 124 -20.39 2.58 3.47
C LYS A 124 -20.41 3.94 4.19
N SER A 125 -19.65 4.11 5.28
CA SER A 125 -19.42 5.41 5.89
C SER A 125 -18.01 5.47 6.47
N GLY A 126 -17.25 6.49 6.06
CA GLY A 126 -16.00 6.87 6.68
C GLY A 126 -16.27 7.53 8.03
N SER A 127 -16.58 6.73 9.05
CA SER A 127 -16.72 7.23 10.42
C SER A 127 -15.43 7.93 10.86
N ALA A 128 -15.54 8.90 11.79
CA ALA A 128 -14.38 9.59 12.35
C ALA A 128 -13.33 8.59 12.88
N ASP A 129 -13.79 7.52 13.52
CA ASP A 129 -12.93 6.44 14.04
C ASP A 129 -12.14 5.73 12.93
N THR A 130 -12.76 5.51 11.76
CA THR A 130 -12.09 4.87 10.62
C THR A 130 -11.02 5.79 10.02
N ILE A 131 -11.29 7.11 9.96
CA ILE A 131 -10.30 8.09 9.50
C ILE A 131 -9.12 8.15 10.46
N GLN A 132 -9.37 8.24 11.76
CA GLN A 132 -8.33 8.27 12.79
C GLN A 132 -7.48 7.00 12.77
N LEU A 133 -8.11 5.84 12.58
CA LEU A 133 -7.42 4.55 12.39
C LEU A 133 -6.48 4.61 11.18
N LEU A 134 -6.97 5.08 10.03
CA LEU A 134 -6.19 5.21 8.81
C LEU A 134 -5.04 6.21 8.95
N GLU A 135 -5.24 7.33 9.64
CA GLU A 135 -4.17 8.31 9.93
C GLU A 135 -3.07 7.70 10.79
N THR A 136 -3.46 6.98 11.84
CA THR A 136 -2.51 6.35 12.77
C THR A 136 -1.73 5.24 12.06
N ALA A 137 -2.42 4.42 11.25
CA ALA A 137 -1.79 3.44 10.39
C ALA A 137 -0.85 4.11 9.37
N GLN A 138 -1.26 5.20 8.72
CA GLN A 138 -0.39 5.94 7.79
C GLN A 138 0.91 6.43 8.46
N ALA A 139 0.82 6.95 9.69
CA ALA A 139 1.99 7.38 10.45
C ALA A 139 2.93 6.20 10.77
N CYS A 140 2.37 5.06 11.21
CA CYS A 140 3.16 3.84 11.45
C CYS A 140 3.85 3.35 10.16
N PHE A 141 3.12 3.37 9.04
CA PHE A 141 3.67 3.00 7.74
C PHE A 141 4.79 3.96 7.34
N HIS A 142 4.67 5.25 7.64
CA HIS A 142 5.75 6.21 7.39
C HIS A 142 7.01 5.88 8.19
N TYR A 143 6.92 5.50 9.47
CA TYR A 143 8.12 5.12 10.23
C TYR A 143 8.84 3.88 9.69
N LEU A 144 8.09 2.81 9.38
CA LEU A 144 8.60 1.61 8.70
C LEU A 144 9.11 1.93 7.28
N SER A 145 8.43 2.92 6.71
CA SER A 145 8.66 3.70 5.51
C SER A 145 10.08 4.22 5.35
N THR A 146 10.43 5.14 6.22
CA THR A 146 11.59 5.99 6.02
C THR A 146 12.67 5.64 7.01
N GLU A 147 12.40 5.83 8.30
CA GLU A 147 13.40 5.77 9.36
C GLU A 147 13.80 4.33 9.72
N LEU A 148 12.89 3.37 9.57
CA LEU A 148 13.11 1.94 9.90
C LEU A 148 13.14 1.06 8.64
N SER A 149 13.42 1.65 7.48
CA SER A 149 13.49 0.94 6.19
C SER A 149 14.54 -0.19 6.17
N ALA A 150 15.67 -0.03 6.85
CA ALA A 150 16.69 -1.07 6.96
C ALA A 150 16.22 -2.27 7.79
N SER A 151 15.41 -2.01 8.81
CA SER A 151 14.85 -2.95 9.79
C SER A 151 13.65 -3.75 9.28
N TYR A 152 12.91 -3.17 8.33
CA TYR A 152 11.67 -3.73 7.81
C TYR A 152 11.72 -3.86 6.29
N ARG A 153 11.85 -5.11 5.83
CA ARG A 153 12.00 -5.45 4.40
C ARG A 153 10.88 -6.38 3.93
N PRO A 154 9.66 -5.88 3.73
CA PRO A 154 8.59 -6.68 3.14
C PRO A 154 8.92 -7.04 1.69
N THR A 155 8.46 -8.21 1.26
CA THR A 155 8.60 -8.68 -0.13
C THR A 155 7.73 -7.87 -1.09
N ILE A 156 8.01 -8.03 -2.39
CA ILE A 156 7.27 -7.35 -3.45
C ILE A 156 5.80 -7.76 -3.48
N GLU A 157 5.50 -9.03 -3.21
CA GLU A 157 4.13 -9.55 -3.15
C GLU A 157 3.34 -8.82 -2.06
N HIS A 158 3.95 -8.62 -0.89
CA HIS A 158 3.28 -7.91 0.19
C HIS A 158 3.03 -6.42 -0.14
N PHE A 159 3.96 -5.76 -0.83
CA PHE A 159 3.72 -4.41 -1.34
C PHE A 159 2.62 -4.39 -2.40
N SER A 160 2.59 -5.38 -3.30
CA SER A 160 1.59 -5.46 -4.36
C SER A 160 0.17 -5.53 -3.79
N THR A 161 -0.04 -6.25 -2.68
CA THR A 161 -1.33 -6.30 -1.98
C THR A 161 -1.73 -4.93 -1.44
N LEU A 162 -0.83 -4.21 -0.76
CA LEU A 162 -1.15 -2.87 -0.26
C LEU A 162 -1.45 -1.90 -1.40
N ILE A 163 -0.65 -1.91 -2.46
CA ILE A 163 -0.85 -1.04 -3.62
C ILE A 163 -2.18 -1.33 -4.28
N PHE A 164 -2.50 -2.61 -4.51
CA PHE A 164 -3.77 -3.02 -5.09
C PHE A 164 -4.96 -2.46 -4.28
N ASN A 165 -4.97 -2.67 -2.97
CA ASN A 165 -6.05 -2.18 -2.10
C ASN A 165 -6.15 -0.64 -2.10
N ILE A 166 -5.02 0.07 -2.21
CA ILE A 166 -5.00 1.53 -2.33
C ILE A 166 -5.58 1.98 -3.68
N LEU A 167 -5.24 1.32 -4.78
CA LEU A 167 -5.77 1.65 -6.10
C LEU A 167 -7.29 1.43 -6.16
N GLU A 168 -7.78 0.32 -5.60
CA GLU A 168 -9.22 0.09 -5.44
C GLU A 168 -9.89 1.15 -4.56
N ALA A 169 -9.24 1.57 -3.48
CA ALA A 169 -9.76 2.63 -2.62
C ALA A 169 -9.88 3.97 -3.33
N LEU A 170 -8.90 4.32 -4.17
CA LEU A 170 -8.92 5.54 -4.96
C LEU A 170 -10.01 5.48 -6.04
N GLU A 171 -10.18 4.33 -6.70
CA GLU A 171 -11.26 4.11 -7.67
C GLU A 171 -12.64 4.27 -7.02
N TYR A 172 -12.84 3.62 -5.87
CA TYR A 172 -14.09 3.73 -5.11
C TYR A 172 -14.40 5.17 -4.70
N GLN A 173 -13.43 5.87 -4.11
CA GLN A 173 -13.61 7.27 -3.69
C GLN A 173 -13.95 8.19 -4.86
N TYR A 174 -13.32 7.98 -6.02
CA TYR A 174 -13.63 8.75 -7.23
C TYR A 174 -15.05 8.45 -7.74
N GLY A 175 -15.48 7.19 -7.69
CA GLY A 175 -16.85 6.79 -8.02
C GLY A 175 -17.90 7.49 -7.15
N GLU A 176 -17.70 7.47 -5.84
CA GLU A 176 -18.58 8.16 -4.87
C GLU A 176 -18.65 9.67 -5.12
N LEU A 177 -17.49 10.30 -5.37
CA LEU A 177 -17.43 11.72 -5.68
C LEU A 177 -18.22 12.09 -6.95
N ASN A 178 -18.10 11.27 -8.00
CA ASN A 178 -18.84 11.48 -9.23
C ASN A 178 -20.34 11.21 -9.07
N ALA A 179 -20.73 10.25 -8.21
CA ALA A 179 -22.13 10.01 -7.87
C ALA A 179 -22.73 11.22 -7.14
N ALA A 180 -22.03 11.76 -6.14
CA ALA A 180 -22.42 12.97 -5.42
C ALA A 180 -22.63 14.17 -6.36
N ARG A 181 -21.70 14.37 -7.30
CA ARG A 181 -21.77 15.46 -8.30
C ARG A 181 -22.99 15.33 -9.20
N ARG A 182 -23.32 14.11 -9.65
CA ARG A 182 -24.50 13.85 -10.50
C ARG A 182 -25.81 14.11 -9.77
N ASN A 183 -25.86 13.86 -8.47
CA ASN A 183 -27.05 14.05 -7.64
C ASN A 183 -27.26 15.51 -7.21
N GLY A 184 -26.40 16.45 -7.63
CA GLY A 184 -26.47 17.86 -7.22
C GLY A 184 -26.15 18.08 -5.73
N ASP A 185 -25.76 17.02 -5.02
CA ASP A 185 -25.48 17.03 -3.58
C ASP A 185 -24.03 17.41 -3.31
N VAL A 186 -23.64 18.59 -3.79
CA VAL A 186 -22.29 19.14 -3.57
C VAL A 186 -22.15 19.68 -2.13
N THR A 187 -23.27 19.88 -1.43
CA THR A 187 -23.33 20.43 -0.06
C THR A 187 -23.55 19.35 1.02
N GLY A 188 -24.18 18.21 0.71
CA GLY A 188 -24.35 17.06 1.61
C GLY A 188 -23.15 16.12 1.66
N PHE A 189 -22.29 16.12 0.62
CA PHE A 189 -20.92 15.61 0.71
C PHE A 189 -19.98 16.57 1.45
N ARG A 190 -20.47 17.11 2.57
CA ARG A 190 -19.64 17.70 3.61
C ARG A 190 -18.95 16.52 4.30
N TRP A 191 -17.78 16.10 3.78
CA TRP A 191 -16.81 15.31 4.55
C TRP A 191 -16.82 15.90 5.95
N HIS A 192 -17.16 15.11 6.99
CA HIS A 192 -17.41 15.57 8.36
C HIS A 192 -16.26 16.47 8.88
N ALA A 193 -16.32 17.75 8.50
CA ALA A 193 -15.80 18.85 9.26
C ALA A 193 -16.77 18.94 10.42
N HIS A 194 -16.36 18.39 11.56
CA HIS A 194 -17.14 18.59 12.77
C HIS A 194 -17.29 20.09 13.01
N SER A 195 -18.55 20.49 13.17
CA SER A 195 -19.06 21.81 13.60
C SER A 195 -19.19 22.91 12.54
N ASN A 196 -20.26 23.68 12.66
CA ASN A 196 -20.52 24.97 11.99
C ASN A 196 -19.52 26.08 12.41
N ALA A 197 -18.30 25.72 12.79
CA ALA A 197 -17.19 26.64 12.95
C ALA A 197 -16.38 26.68 11.66
N LYS A 198 -15.81 27.84 11.34
CA LYS A 198 -14.92 28.05 10.19
C LYS A 198 -13.92 26.89 10.07
N PRO A 199 -13.53 26.46 8.85
CA PRO A 199 -12.54 25.41 8.67
C PRO A 199 -11.21 25.85 9.29
N GLU A 200 -10.94 25.36 10.50
CA GLU A 200 -9.60 25.44 11.07
C GLU A 200 -8.66 24.60 10.21
N LYS A 201 -7.43 25.08 10.07
CA LYS A 201 -6.38 24.66 9.13
C LYS A 201 -5.84 23.21 9.33
N GLY A 202 -6.64 22.25 9.80
CA GLY A 202 -6.15 20.95 10.27
C GLY A 202 -6.86 19.68 9.79
N ALA A 203 -8.05 19.76 9.17
CA ALA A 203 -8.77 18.55 8.78
C ALA A 203 -8.20 17.93 7.49
N ILE A 204 -7.45 16.84 7.63
CA ILE A 204 -6.92 16.06 6.51
C ILE A 204 -8.04 15.14 6.01
N SER A 205 -8.48 15.29 4.76
CA SER A 205 -9.45 14.38 4.14
C SER A 205 -8.88 12.95 4.06
N SER A 206 -9.72 11.93 4.24
CA SER A 206 -9.39 10.51 4.03
C SER A 206 -8.73 10.23 2.69
N HIS A 207 -9.15 10.96 1.65
CA HIS A 207 -8.49 10.98 0.35
C HIS A 207 -7.02 11.35 0.52
N THR A 208 -6.68 12.49 1.13
CA THR A 208 -5.30 12.94 1.36
C THR A 208 -4.46 11.92 2.15
N ILE A 209 -5.07 11.16 3.06
CA ILE A 209 -4.39 10.10 3.81
C ILE A 209 -4.07 8.93 2.89
N LEU A 210 -5.05 8.44 2.13
CA LEU A 210 -4.82 7.42 1.10
C LEU A 210 -3.77 7.88 0.09
N TRP A 211 -3.73 9.17 -0.29
CA TRP A 211 -2.66 9.73 -1.13
C TRP A 211 -1.28 9.64 -0.50
N LYS A 212 -1.15 9.97 0.78
CA LYS A 212 0.13 9.88 1.49
C LYS A 212 0.61 8.44 1.59
N ILE A 213 -0.30 7.50 1.88
CA ILE A 213 0.00 6.06 1.89
C ILE A 213 0.38 5.61 0.49
N ASN A 214 -0.40 5.99 -0.54
CA ASN A 214 -0.16 5.63 -1.93
C ASN A 214 1.22 6.09 -2.37
N ARG A 215 1.51 7.39 -2.24
CA ARG A 215 2.81 7.96 -2.61
C ARG A 215 3.97 7.27 -1.89
N SER A 216 3.87 7.06 -0.58
CA SER A 216 4.94 6.42 0.19
C SER A 216 5.14 4.96 -0.24
N SER A 217 4.05 4.21 -0.42
CA SER A 217 4.06 2.80 -0.84
C SER A 217 4.59 2.64 -2.25
N LEU A 218 4.10 3.47 -3.17
CA LEU A 218 4.51 3.52 -4.57
C LEU A 218 5.98 3.91 -4.69
N CYS A 219 6.43 5.00 -4.03
CA CYS A 219 7.84 5.40 -4.01
C CYS A 219 8.74 4.25 -3.53
N LYS A 220 8.34 3.56 -2.47
CA LYS A 220 9.06 2.39 -1.96
C LYS A 220 9.05 1.20 -2.90
N TYR A 221 7.90 0.89 -3.47
CA TYR A 221 7.74 -0.20 -4.42
C TYR A 221 8.62 0.03 -5.64
N PHE A 222 8.61 1.25 -6.17
CA PHE A 222 9.47 1.66 -7.28
C PHE A 222 10.95 1.64 -6.92
N HIS A 223 11.36 2.17 -5.75
CA HIS A 223 12.76 2.07 -5.32
C HIS A 223 13.16 0.62 -5.12
N SER A 224 12.31 -0.20 -4.52
CA SER A 224 12.57 -1.64 -4.36
C SER A 224 12.69 -2.31 -5.74
N ASN A 225 11.82 -2.00 -6.69
CA ASN A 225 11.86 -2.56 -8.04
C ASN A 225 13.08 -2.09 -8.84
N ILE A 226 13.53 -0.84 -8.66
CA ILE A 226 14.69 -0.28 -9.35
C ILE A 226 16.00 -0.72 -8.70
N GLU A 227 16.07 -0.74 -7.36
CA GLU A 227 17.26 -1.21 -6.63
C GLU A 227 17.45 -2.72 -6.75
N ILE A 228 16.38 -3.50 -6.99
CA ILE A 228 16.47 -4.87 -7.49
C ILE A 228 16.90 -4.84 -8.97
N ARG A 229 18.10 -4.31 -9.23
CA ARG A 229 18.89 -4.55 -10.45
C ARG A 229 19.36 -6.01 -10.57
N ASN A 230 18.95 -6.89 -9.66
CA ASN A 230 19.20 -8.31 -9.78
C ASN A 230 18.22 -8.91 -10.78
N ARG A 231 18.75 -9.24 -11.96
CA ARG A 231 18.09 -9.91 -13.09
C ARG A 231 17.18 -11.09 -12.71
N SER A 232 17.46 -11.75 -11.58
CA SER A 232 16.75 -12.95 -11.13
C SER A 232 15.32 -12.72 -10.65
N CYS A 233 14.95 -11.51 -10.20
CA CYS A 233 13.60 -11.25 -9.68
C CYS A 233 12.67 -10.61 -10.73
N PHE A 234 13.23 -10.11 -11.83
CA PHE A 234 12.51 -9.32 -12.82
C PHE A 234 11.24 -10.01 -13.40
N PRO A 235 11.27 -11.31 -13.78
CA PRO A 235 10.08 -11.99 -14.30
C PRO A 235 8.93 -12.08 -13.29
N GLN A 236 9.24 -12.15 -11.99
CA GLN A 236 8.23 -12.17 -10.93
C GLN A 236 7.56 -10.80 -10.80
N ILE A 237 8.34 -9.71 -10.83
CA ILE A 237 7.84 -8.33 -10.81
C ILE A 237 6.90 -8.09 -12.01
N PHE A 238 7.35 -8.47 -13.21
CA PHE A 238 6.56 -8.37 -14.43
C PHE A 238 5.24 -9.14 -14.31
N THR A 239 5.31 -10.39 -13.88
CA THR A 239 4.13 -11.24 -13.73
C THR A 239 3.14 -10.68 -12.73
N ILE A 240 3.60 -10.19 -11.57
CA ILE A 240 2.73 -9.57 -10.55
C ILE A 240 2.08 -8.29 -11.09
N ILE A 241 2.83 -7.45 -11.79
CA ILE A 241 2.29 -6.20 -12.36
C ILE A 241 1.22 -6.52 -13.39
N ILE A 242 1.51 -7.37 -14.38
CA ILE A 242 0.52 -7.74 -15.39
C ILE A 242 -0.69 -8.39 -14.73
N SER A 243 -0.49 -9.49 -13.99
CA SER A 243 -1.62 -10.28 -13.49
C SER A 243 -2.51 -9.55 -12.49
N LYS A 244 -1.97 -8.64 -11.66
CA LYS A 244 -2.72 -8.05 -10.53
C LYS A 244 -2.87 -6.54 -10.57
N MET A 245 -1.90 -5.81 -11.11
CA MET A 245 -1.86 -4.34 -10.95
C MET A 245 -2.01 -3.55 -12.25
N PHE A 246 -1.87 -4.18 -13.41
CA PHE A 246 -1.90 -3.51 -14.71
C PHE A 246 -3.21 -2.76 -14.93
N LEU A 247 -4.34 -3.46 -14.81
CA LEU A 247 -5.66 -2.84 -14.96
C LEU A 247 -5.96 -1.80 -13.87
N PRO A 248 -5.74 -2.07 -12.56
CA PRO A 248 -5.87 -1.04 -11.51
C PRO A 248 -5.01 0.22 -11.76
N PHE A 249 -3.76 0.05 -12.22
CA PHE A 249 -2.89 1.17 -12.56
C PHE A 249 -3.46 1.98 -13.72
N LEU A 250 -3.93 1.32 -14.78
CA LEU A 250 -4.54 2.00 -15.92
C LEU A 250 -5.80 2.75 -15.54
N LYS A 251 -6.65 2.17 -14.69
CA LYS A 251 -7.85 2.83 -14.16
C LYS A 251 -7.53 4.09 -13.39
N VAL A 252 -6.62 3.99 -12.44
CA VAL A 252 -6.17 5.13 -11.64
C VAL A 252 -5.53 6.19 -12.53
N HIS A 253 -4.64 5.80 -13.45
CA HIS A 253 -4.05 6.73 -14.42
C HIS A 253 -5.13 7.45 -15.22
N TRP A 254 -6.07 6.72 -15.82
CA TRP A 254 -7.17 7.29 -16.60
C TRP A 254 -8.02 8.27 -15.80
N ILE A 255 -8.45 7.88 -14.59
CA ILE A 255 -9.23 8.71 -13.67
C ILE A 255 -8.52 10.05 -13.42
N PHE A 256 -7.21 10.02 -13.16
CA PHE A 256 -6.43 11.20 -12.84
C PHE A 256 -5.94 11.99 -14.06
N SER A 257 -6.03 11.42 -15.26
CA SER A 257 -5.75 12.10 -16.52
C SER A 257 -6.97 12.84 -17.09
N GLN A 258 -8.17 12.67 -16.53
CA GLN A 258 -9.36 13.33 -17.07
C GLN A 258 -9.35 14.85 -16.81
N PRO A 259 -9.60 15.70 -17.83
CA PRO A 259 -9.69 17.15 -17.68
C PRO A 259 -10.84 17.60 -16.77
N SER A 260 -11.85 16.75 -16.59
CA SER A 260 -13.04 16.99 -15.76
C SER A 260 -12.82 16.76 -14.26
N ALA A 261 -11.61 16.35 -13.86
CA ALA A 261 -11.26 16.08 -12.48
C ALA A 261 -11.28 17.36 -11.61
N PRO A 262 -11.80 17.31 -10.37
CA PRO A 262 -11.82 18.45 -9.46
C PRO A 262 -10.44 19.08 -9.23
N GLU A 263 -10.39 20.39 -9.05
CA GLU A 263 -9.15 21.17 -8.88
C GLU A 263 -8.30 20.78 -7.65
N TYR A 264 -8.91 20.18 -6.62
CA TYR A 264 -8.15 19.63 -5.48
C TYR A 264 -7.52 18.27 -5.78
N ILE A 265 -8.03 17.54 -6.78
CA ILE A 265 -7.44 16.31 -7.30
C ILE A 265 -6.24 16.66 -8.19
N THR A 266 -6.33 17.72 -9.01
CA THR A 266 -5.31 18.07 -10.01
C THR A 266 -3.92 18.33 -9.43
N LYS A 267 -3.79 18.94 -8.23
CA LYS A 267 -2.47 19.21 -7.62
C LYS A 267 -1.65 17.94 -7.33
N ASN A 268 -2.31 16.83 -7.00
CA ASN A 268 -1.65 15.55 -6.72
C ASN A 268 -1.80 14.54 -7.87
N ALA A 269 -2.78 14.72 -8.75
CA ALA A 269 -3.05 13.88 -9.90
C ALA A 269 -1.82 13.71 -10.79
N GLN A 270 -1.13 14.82 -11.11
CA GLN A 270 0.05 14.78 -11.96
C GLN A 270 1.17 13.93 -11.36
N SER A 271 1.35 13.95 -10.03
CA SER A 271 2.36 13.13 -9.38
C SER A 271 2.05 11.64 -9.48
N VAL A 272 0.78 11.24 -9.40
CA VAL A 272 0.37 9.83 -9.49
C VAL A 272 0.31 9.34 -10.91
N THR A 273 -0.19 10.12 -11.87
CA THR A 273 -0.14 9.73 -13.29
C THR A 273 1.31 9.54 -13.74
N THR A 274 2.21 10.46 -13.37
CA THR A 274 3.66 10.32 -13.59
C THR A 274 4.20 9.07 -12.90
N PHE A 275 3.80 8.80 -11.65
CA PHE A 275 4.29 7.64 -10.92
C PHE A 275 3.84 6.31 -11.54
N VAL A 276 2.56 6.21 -11.89
CA VAL A 276 1.99 5.04 -12.54
C VAL A 276 2.62 4.84 -13.91
N ALA A 277 2.77 5.91 -14.69
CA ALA A 277 3.48 5.87 -15.97
C ALA A 277 4.93 5.39 -15.80
N ASN A 278 5.63 5.84 -14.75
CA ASN A 278 6.98 5.38 -14.44
C ASN A 278 7.01 3.90 -14.03
N ILE A 279 6.11 3.43 -13.15
CA ILE A 279 6.04 1.99 -12.81
C ILE A 279 5.80 1.16 -14.08
N LEU A 280 4.77 1.52 -14.87
CA LEU A 280 4.43 0.77 -16.07
C LEU A 280 5.58 0.85 -17.09
N GLY A 281 6.17 2.03 -17.29
CA GLY A 281 7.32 2.25 -18.16
C GLY A 281 8.50 1.36 -17.80
N HIS A 282 8.96 1.44 -16.54
CA HIS A 282 10.13 0.71 -16.08
C HIS A 282 9.89 -0.79 -15.90
N SER A 283 8.65 -1.21 -15.59
CA SER A 283 8.36 -2.62 -15.33
C SER A 283 7.94 -3.39 -16.58
N LEU A 284 7.31 -2.71 -17.55
CA LEU A 284 6.83 -3.36 -18.79
C LEU A 284 7.83 -3.24 -19.93
N PHE A 285 8.68 -2.22 -19.94
CA PHE A 285 9.62 -1.94 -21.03
C PHE A 285 11.08 -1.91 -20.56
N HIS A 286 11.43 -2.71 -19.56
CA HIS A 286 12.83 -2.88 -19.18
C HIS A 286 13.62 -3.50 -20.35
N GLY A 287 14.84 -3.00 -20.60
CA GLY A 287 15.62 -3.34 -21.79
C GLY A 287 15.86 -4.85 -21.99
N GLU A 288 15.93 -5.61 -20.90
CA GLU A 288 16.08 -7.07 -20.95
C GLU A 288 14.83 -7.76 -21.52
N ILE A 289 13.64 -7.22 -21.22
CA ILE A 289 12.36 -7.73 -21.70
C ILE A 289 12.10 -7.36 -23.15
N ILE A 290 12.56 -6.19 -23.60
CA ILE A 290 12.31 -5.71 -24.97
C ILE A 290 12.80 -6.76 -25.99
N SER A 291 13.89 -7.46 -25.67
CA SER A 291 14.39 -8.58 -26.47
C SER A 291 13.43 -9.77 -26.51
N GLU A 292 12.75 -10.09 -25.40
CA GLU A 292 11.71 -11.13 -25.33
C GLU A 292 10.42 -10.71 -26.06
N TYR A 293 10.04 -9.42 -26.01
CA TYR A 293 8.93 -8.90 -26.81
C TYR A 293 9.15 -9.09 -28.31
N ALA A 294 10.37 -8.84 -28.80
CA ALA A 294 10.69 -9.05 -30.21
C ALA A 294 10.48 -10.51 -30.63
N VAL A 295 10.86 -11.46 -29.76
CA VAL A 295 10.64 -12.90 -29.97
C VAL A 295 9.14 -13.24 -29.98
N VAL A 296 8.35 -12.67 -29.07
CA VAL A 296 6.88 -12.89 -29.03
C VAL A 296 6.21 -12.31 -30.28
N LEU A 297 6.57 -11.09 -30.68
CA LEU A 297 6.02 -10.44 -31.88
C LEU A 297 6.36 -11.22 -33.16
N GLN A 298 7.57 -11.80 -33.23
CA GLN A 298 7.94 -12.72 -34.32
C GLN A 298 7.13 -14.02 -34.27
N ALA A 299 6.92 -14.60 -33.07
CA ALA A 299 6.12 -15.82 -32.90
C ALA A 299 4.63 -15.64 -33.22
N VAL A 300 4.09 -14.44 -33.01
CA VAL A 300 2.68 -14.07 -33.35
C VAL A 300 2.55 -13.63 -34.82
N GLY A 301 3.66 -13.62 -35.59
CA GLY A 301 3.65 -13.28 -37.02
C GLY A 301 3.52 -11.79 -37.32
N VAL A 302 3.76 -10.92 -36.32
CA VAL A 302 3.75 -9.45 -36.47
C VAL A 302 5.06 -8.95 -37.08
N VAL A 303 6.15 -9.70 -36.94
CA VAL A 303 7.49 -9.39 -37.49
C VAL A 303 8.04 -10.63 -38.19
N GLU A 304 8.55 -10.48 -39.42
CA GLU A 304 9.15 -11.59 -40.17
C GLU A 304 10.50 -12.03 -39.55
N GLY A 305 10.61 -13.31 -39.17
CA GLY A 305 11.85 -13.92 -38.67
C GLY A 305 11.64 -15.32 -38.06
N SER A 306 12.57 -16.26 -38.26
CA SER A 306 12.46 -17.62 -37.72
C SER A 306 13.12 -17.73 -36.33
N VAL A 307 12.37 -18.09 -35.29
CA VAL A 307 12.91 -18.41 -33.96
C VAL A 307 12.46 -19.79 -33.49
N SER A 308 13.40 -20.58 -33.00
CA SER A 308 13.18 -21.92 -32.44
C SER A 308 12.56 -21.84 -31.04
N ASN A 309 11.25 -22.06 -30.95
CA ASN A 309 10.42 -21.96 -29.74
C ASN A 309 10.52 -23.16 -28.77
N LYS A 310 11.73 -23.56 -28.34
CA LYS A 310 11.87 -24.60 -27.30
C LYS A 310 12.29 -23.98 -25.96
N GLY A 311 11.30 -23.66 -25.12
CA GLY A 311 11.48 -23.53 -23.67
C GLY A 311 11.33 -22.14 -23.04
N GLN A 312 10.97 -21.09 -23.79
CA GLN A 312 10.76 -19.76 -23.20
C GLN A 312 9.31 -19.62 -22.66
N THR A 313 9.18 -19.35 -21.37
CA THR A 313 7.92 -18.94 -20.74
C THR A 313 7.52 -17.57 -21.27
N TYR A 314 6.46 -17.50 -22.06
CA TYR A 314 5.94 -16.25 -22.64
C TYR A 314 5.24 -15.39 -21.58
N HIS A 315 5.99 -14.76 -20.70
CA HIS A 315 5.43 -13.82 -19.72
C HIS A 315 4.64 -12.69 -20.41
N HIS A 316 5.07 -12.26 -21.60
CA HIS A 316 4.40 -11.24 -22.42
C HIS A 316 3.06 -11.65 -23.01
N LYS A 317 2.81 -12.94 -23.21
CA LYS A 317 1.51 -13.41 -23.70
C LYS A 317 0.40 -12.94 -22.76
N MET A 318 0.65 -12.97 -21.44
CA MET A 318 -0.33 -12.52 -20.45
C MET A 318 -0.66 -11.02 -20.57
N LEU A 319 0.31 -10.17 -20.96
CA LEU A 319 0.04 -8.76 -21.23
C LEU A 319 -0.82 -8.61 -22.49
N PHE A 320 -0.49 -9.32 -23.57
CA PHE A 320 -1.27 -9.28 -24.80
C PHE A 320 -2.67 -9.84 -24.61
N ASP A 321 -2.84 -10.92 -23.84
CA ASP A 321 -4.14 -11.49 -23.49
C ASP A 321 -4.99 -10.46 -22.72
N GLN A 322 -4.41 -9.76 -21.73
CA GLN A 322 -5.11 -8.69 -21.01
C GLN A 322 -5.45 -7.48 -21.90
N LEU A 323 -4.55 -7.07 -22.78
CA LEU A 323 -4.81 -6.00 -23.74
C LEU A 323 -5.92 -6.40 -24.72
N ASN A 324 -5.91 -7.65 -25.19
CA ASN A 324 -6.94 -8.20 -26.07
C ASN A 324 -8.29 -8.32 -25.36
N GLU A 325 -8.33 -8.67 -24.07
CA GLU A 325 -9.56 -8.65 -23.28
C GLU A 325 -10.13 -7.23 -23.14
N LEU A 326 -9.24 -6.24 -22.91
CA LEU A 326 -9.64 -4.83 -22.83
C LEU A 326 -10.13 -4.26 -24.16
N ILE A 327 -9.57 -4.70 -25.29
CA ILE A 327 -9.95 -4.27 -26.64
C ILE A 327 -11.17 -5.05 -27.15
N GLY A 328 -11.24 -6.36 -26.85
CA GLY A 328 -12.23 -7.31 -27.36
C GLY A 328 -13.53 -7.37 -26.56
N GLY A 329 -13.59 -6.80 -25.34
CA GLY A 329 -14.80 -6.74 -24.51
C GLY A 329 -15.96 -5.88 -25.05
N GLY A 330 -15.95 -5.50 -26.34
CA GLY A 330 -16.98 -4.71 -27.01
C GLY A 330 -18.15 -5.53 -27.60
N GLU A 331 -18.01 -6.85 -27.73
CA GLU A 331 -19.04 -7.71 -28.34
C GLU A 331 -19.55 -8.75 -27.34
N GLY A 332 -20.47 -8.34 -26.46
CA GLY A 332 -21.25 -9.27 -25.63
C GLY A 332 -21.11 -9.05 -24.12
N GLU A 333 -22.03 -8.24 -23.58
CA GLU A 333 -22.55 -8.30 -22.21
C GLU A 333 -21.56 -8.60 -21.06
N ASN A 334 -20.69 -7.62 -20.72
CA ASN A 334 -20.34 -7.40 -19.31
C ASN A 334 -19.93 -5.94 -19.06
N PRO A 335 -20.79 -5.08 -18.48
CA PRO A 335 -20.55 -3.63 -18.38
C PRO A 335 -19.55 -3.22 -17.29
N ARG A 336 -18.75 -4.13 -16.70
CA ARG A 336 -17.90 -3.78 -15.55
C ARG A 336 -16.58 -3.08 -15.89
N TYR A 337 -16.14 -3.07 -17.15
CA TYR A 337 -14.82 -2.54 -17.53
C TYR A 337 -14.79 -1.68 -18.80
N GLY A 338 -15.93 -1.11 -19.21
CA GLY A 338 -15.95 -0.18 -20.33
C GLY A 338 -15.13 1.08 -20.02
N MET A 339 -13.87 1.12 -20.46
CA MET A 339 -13.12 2.36 -20.63
C MET A 339 -13.37 2.86 -22.05
N PRO A 340 -14.37 3.72 -22.30
CA PRO A 340 -14.51 4.35 -23.60
C PRO A 340 -13.25 5.18 -23.86
N ASN A 341 -12.53 4.86 -24.93
CA ASN A 341 -11.34 5.56 -25.47
C ASN A 341 -9.95 5.20 -24.86
N PHE A 342 -9.70 3.92 -24.57
CA PHE A 342 -8.35 3.41 -24.25
C PHE A 342 -7.21 3.87 -25.20
N PRO A 343 -7.39 3.98 -26.53
CA PRO A 343 -6.29 4.32 -27.45
C PRO A 343 -5.71 5.73 -27.24
N HIS A 344 -6.48 6.67 -26.69
CA HIS A 344 -6.02 8.06 -26.48
C HIS A 344 -5.28 8.25 -25.15
N ALA A 345 -5.39 7.31 -24.21
CA ALA A 345 -4.71 7.37 -22.91
C ALA A 345 -3.22 7.02 -22.98
N PHE A 346 -2.82 6.25 -24.01
CA PHE A 346 -1.50 5.65 -24.15
C PHE A 346 -0.53 6.51 -24.99
N ASN A 347 -0.55 7.83 -24.82
CA ASN A 347 0.52 8.66 -25.34
C ASN A 347 1.72 8.64 -24.36
N LEU A 348 2.44 7.52 -24.30
CA LEU A 348 3.65 7.33 -23.48
C LEU A 348 4.89 8.09 -24.02
N GLN A 349 4.70 9.14 -24.82
CA GLN A 349 5.78 10.04 -25.22
C GLN A 349 6.16 10.97 -24.05
N GLY A 350 6.92 10.42 -23.10
CA GLY A 350 7.49 11.15 -21.97
C GLY A 350 8.92 10.73 -21.72
N HIS A 351 9.87 11.38 -22.39
CA HIS A 351 11.30 11.45 -22.06
C HIS A 351 11.95 10.19 -21.46
N ALA A 352 12.11 9.15 -22.28
CA ALA A 352 13.25 8.25 -22.12
C ALA A 352 14.51 8.97 -22.62
N THR A 353 15.01 9.97 -21.88
CA THR A 353 16.40 10.41 -22.05
C THR A 353 17.29 9.36 -21.39
N TYR A 354 17.58 8.31 -22.13
CA TYR A 354 18.74 7.46 -21.93
C TYR A 354 19.98 8.31 -22.23
N ASN A 355 20.65 8.82 -21.19
CA ASN A 355 22.07 9.18 -21.31
C ASN A 355 22.86 7.91 -20.97
N GLY A 356 23.69 7.50 -21.93
CA GLY A 356 24.47 6.26 -21.92
C GLY A 356 25.61 6.21 -20.93
#